data_AF-A0A6L9ZHP9-F1
#
_entry.id   AF-A0A6L9ZHP9-F1
#
_cell.length_a   1.000
_cell.length_b   1.000
_cell.length_c   1.000
_cell.angle_alpha   90.00
_cell.angle_beta   90.00
_cell.angle_gamma   90.00
#
_symmetry.space_group_name_H-M   'P 1'
#
loop_
_entity.id
_entity.type
_entity.pdbx_description
1 polymer ?
#
loop_
_entity_poly.entity_id
_entity_poly.type
_entity_poly.pdbx_seq_one_letter_code
_entity_poly.pdbx_strand_id
1 'polypeptide(L)'
;YQIRFLDRAIVKGKNEPIAVYEILEGEPEQVRELKLTTQSEFELAIEYYRTQEFEKAKACFNQVLAVNPNDKTALLYVDRINQLMVQGVPQNWDGVWRFTQK
;
A
#
# COMPACT_ATOMS: atom_id res chain seq x y z
N TYR A 1 18.35 -7.45 7.92
CA TYR A 1 17.75 -6.54 6.93
C TYR A 1 16.44 -6.01 7.47
N GLN A 2 16.27 -4.69 7.54
CA GLN A 2 14.99 -4.06 7.85
C GLN A 2 14.23 -3.88 6.53
N ILE A 3 13.07 -4.53 6.41
CA ILE A 3 12.23 -4.54 5.21
C ILE A 3 10.78 -4.27 5.60
N ARG A 4 10.01 -3.58 4.73
CA ARG A 4 8.57 -3.38 4.90
C ARG A 4 7.84 -3.94 3.68
N PHE A 5 6.77 -4.69 3.92
CA PHE A 5 5.90 -5.18 2.85
C PHE A 5 5.13 -4.00 2.25
N LEU A 6 5.12 -3.90 0.91
CA LEU A 6 4.45 -2.80 0.22
C LEU A 6 3.20 -3.23 -0.52
N ASP A 7 3.28 -4.27 -1.35
CA ASP A 7 2.20 -4.63 -2.27
C ASP A 7 2.36 -6.08 -2.76
N ARG A 8 1.34 -6.59 -3.44
CA ARG A 8 1.44 -7.75 -4.31
C ARG A 8 1.22 -7.30 -5.74
N ALA A 9 2.19 -7.56 -6.61
CA ALA A 9 2.12 -7.18 -8.02
C ALA A 9 2.08 -8.44 -8.91
N ILE A 10 1.30 -8.37 -10.00
CA ILE A 10 1.31 -9.37 -11.06
C ILE A 10 2.16 -8.81 -12.21
N VAL A 11 3.25 -9.50 -12.54
CA VAL A 11 4.12 -9.14 -13.66
C VAL A 11 3.70 -9.87 -14.94
N LYS A 12 3.98 -9.25 -16.09
CA LYS A 12 3.69 -9.85 -17.40
C LYS A 12 4.35 -11.23 -17.50
N GLY A 13 3.55 -12.28 -17.74
CA GLY A 13 4.01 -13.66 -17.91
C GLY A 13 3.93 -14.55 -16.66
N LYS A 14 3.43 -14.05 -15.52
CA LYS A 14 3.15 -14.86 -14.33
C LYS A 14 1.71 -14.66 -13.85
N ASN A 15 1.04 -15.75 -13.48
CA ASN A 15 -0.31 -15.70 -12.91
C ASN A 15 -0.30 -15.56 -11.37
N GLU A 16 0.82 -15.85 -10.71
CA GLU A 16 0.94 -15.74 -9.27
C GLU A 16 1.42 -14.34 -8.84
N PRO A 17 0.76 -13.70 -7.87
CA PRO A 17 1.16 -12.40 -7.36
C PRO A 17 2.49 -12.47 -6.59
N ILE A 18 3.43 -11.60 -6.94
CA ILE A 18 4.73 -11.49 -6.29
C ILE A 18 4.65 -10.42 -5.19
N ALA A 19 5.13 -10.75 -4.00
CA ALA A 19 5.24 -9.78 -2.91
C ALA A 19 6.36 -8.76 -3.19
N VAL A 20 6.03 -7.48 -3.08
CA VAL A 20 6.94 -6.35 -3.21
C VAL A 20 7.28 -5.87 -1.80
N TYR A 21 8.57 -5.71 -1.54
CA TYR A 21 9.10 -5.20 -0.29
C TYR A 21 9.99 -4.00 -0.58
N GLU A 22 10.03 -3.03 0.33
CA GLU A 22 11.07 -2.01 0.36
C GLU A 22 12.17 -2.38 1.34
N ILE A 23 13.41 -2.06 0.96
CA ILE A 23 14.58 -2.20 1.83
C ILE A 23 14.79 -0.87 2.56
N LEU A 24 14.67 -0.88 3.87
CA LEU A 24 14.77 0.33 4.69
C LEU A 24 16.21 0.69 5.06
N GLU A 25 17.15 -0.23 4.89
CA GLU A 25 18.53 -0.08 5.33
C GLU A 25 19.30 1.01 4.57
N GLY A 26 18.87 1.33 3.34
CA GLY A 26 19.41 2.43 2.54
C GLY A 26 18.74 3.80 2.77
N GLU A 27 17.73 3.86 3.64
CA GLU A 27 17.04 5.11 3.97
C GLU A 27 17.79 5.88 5.07
N PRO A 28 17.68 7.22 5.12
CA PRO A 28 18.10 7.99 6.28
C PRO A 28 17.47 7.44 7.56
N GLU A 29 18.22 7.39 8.66
CA GLU A 29 17.78 6.80 9.93
C GLU A 29 16.42 7.32 10.39
N GLN A 30 16.20 8.64 10.30
CA GLN A 30 14.93 9.28 10.65
C GLN A 30 13.76 8.77 9.81
N VAL A 31 13.95 8.58 8.50
CA VAL A 31 12.91 8.06 7.59
C VAL A 31 12.62 6.60 7.90
N ARG A 32 13.67 5.82 8.17
CA ARG A 32 13.57 4.42 8.54
C ARG A 32 12.80 4.22 9.85
N GLU A 33 13.11 5.02 10.87
CA GLU A 33 12.37 4.99 12.14
C GLU A 33 10.89 5.30 11.93
N LEU A 34 10.55 6.35 11.19
CA LEU A 34 9.16 6.68 10.88
C LEU A 34 8.41 5.53 10.18
N LYS A 35 9.07 4.84 9.23
CA LYS A 35 8.49 3.70 8.52
C LYS A 35 8.32 2.47 9.42
N LEU A 36 9.23 2.26 10.38
CA LEU A 36 9.15 1.17 11.36
C LEU A 36 8.05 1.44 12.40
N THR A 37 7.95 2.68 12.89
CA THR A 37 6.90 3.09 13.84
C THR A 37 5.50 2.96 13.26
N THR A 38 5.35 3.17 11.95
CA THR A 38 4.06 3.10 11.25
C THR A 38 3.80 1.76 10.56
N GLN A 39 4.67 0.76 10.75
CA GLN A 39 4.61 -0.50 10.01
C GLN A 39 3.33 -1.27 10.26
N SER A 40 2.88 -1.38 11.51
CA SER A 40 1.70 -2.16 11.87
C SER A 40 0.41 -1.56 11.28
N GLU A 41 0.23 -0.25 11.37
CA GLU A 41 -0.89 0.47 10.76
C GLU A 41 -0.85 0.35 9.23
N PHE A 42 0.34 0.41 8.63
CA PHE A 42 0.51 0.24 7.20
C PHE A 42 0.09 -1.16 6.73
N GLU A 43 0.56 -2.22 7.41
CA GLU A 43 0.20 -3.60 7.09
C GLU A 43 -1.30 -3.86 7.24
N LEU A 44 -1.92 -3.31 8.29
CA LEU A 44 -3.36 -3.39 8.49
C LEU A 44 -4.14 -2.68 7.37
N ALA A 45 -3.65 -1.51 6.93
CA ALA A 45 -4.26 -0.77 5.83
C ALA A 45 -4.25 -1.57 4.51
N ILE A 46 -3.18 -2.32 4.26
CA ILE A 46 -3.06 -3.20 3.09
C ILE A 46 -4.07 -4.36 3.16
N GLU A 47 -4.26 -4.98 4.31
CA GLU A 47 -5.23 -6.06 4.45
C GLU A 47 -6.67 -5.55 4.20
N TYR A 48 -7.05 -4.41 4.76
CA TYR A 48 -8.34 -3.79 4.45
C TYR A 48 -8.50 -3.39 2.99
N TYR A 49 -7.43 -2.88 2.36
CA TYR A 49 -7.44 -2.54 0.94
C TYR A 49 -7.74 -3.78 0.07
N ARG A 50 -7.13 -4.92 0.42
CA ARG A 50 -7.32 -6.19 -0.31
C ARG A 50 -8.73 -6.75 -0.14
N THR A 51 -9.34 -6.59 1.03
CA THR A 51 -10.72 -7.04 1.32
C THR A 51 -11.79 -6.03 0.90
N GLN A 52 -11.42 -4.96 0.19
CA GLN A 52 -12.32 -3.88 -0.26
C GLN A 52 -12.96 -3.07 0.88
N GLU A 53 -12.40 -3.14 2.08
CA GLU A 53 -12.81 -2.31 3.23
C GLU A 53 -12.15 -0.93 3.15
N PHE A 54 -12.40 -0.21 2.06
CA PHE A 54 -11.65 0.99 1.68
C PHE A 54 -11.69 2.13 2.69
N GLU A 55 -12.83 2.33 3.37
CA GLU A 55 -12.93 3.36 4.41
C GLU A 55 -11.97 3.06 5.57
N LYS A 56 -11.87 1.78 5.98
CA LYS A 56 -10.93 1.35 7.02
C LYS A 56 -9.50 1.44 6.54
N ALA A 57 -9.23 1.00 5.30
CA ALA A 57 -7.91 1.10 4.69
C ALA A 57 -7.42 2.56 4.65
N LYS A 58 -8.27 3.47 4.19
CA LYS A 58 -7.96 4.90 4.10
C LYS A 58 -7.74 5.52 5.48
N ALA A 59 -8.53 5.14 6.49
CA ALA A 59 -8.31 5.59 7.86
C ALA A 59 -6.93 5.16 8.40
N CYS A 60 -6.54 3.90 8.19
CA CYS A 60 -5.21 3.41 8.59
C CYS A 60 -4.08 4.11 7.83
N PHE A 61 -4.19 4.29 6.51
CA PHE A 61 -3.18 5.04 5.74
C PHE A 61 -3.07 6.51 6.20
N ASN A 62 -4.18 7.15 6.56
CA ASN A 62 -4.13 8.50 7.11
C ASN A 62 -3.44 8.56 8.48
N GLN A 63 -3.52 7.51 9.30
CA GLN A 63 -2.75 7.41 10.55
C GLN A 63 -1.25 7.30 10.26
N VAL A 64 -0.86 6.49 9.27
CA VAL A 64 0.53 6.43 8.79
C VAL A 64 1.00 7.82 8.34
N LEU A 65 0.20 8.52 7.54
CA LEU A 65 0.53 9.86 7.02
C LEU A 65 0.53 10.95 8.09
N ALA A 66 -0.19 10.78 9.20
CA ALA A 66 -0.13 11.70 10.33
C ALA A 66 1.25 11.65 11.03
N VAL A 67 1.90 10.48 11.05
CA VAL A 67 3.24 10.28 11.62
C VAL A 67 4.34 10.53 10.59
N ASN A 68 4.15 10.03 9.36
CA ASN A 68 5.07 10.20 8.23
C ASN A 68 4.34 10.80 7.01
N PRO A 69 4.17 12.14 6.95
CA PRO A 69 3.46 12.80 5.86
C PRO A 69 4.09 12.59 4.48
N ASN A 70 5.36 12.18 4.44
CA ASN A 70 6.14 11.96 3.23
C ASN A 70 6.17 10.48 2.81
N ASP A 71 5.39 9.60 3.45
CA ASP A 71 5.30 8.21 3.04
C ASP A 71 4.61 8.09 1.68
N LYS A 72 5.42 8.01 0.63
CA LYS A 72 4.97 7.95 -0.76
C LYS A 72 4.06 6.75 -1.03
N THR A 73 4.30 5.62 -0.36
CA THR A 73 3.50 4.42 -0.58
C THR A 73 2.13 4.58 0.08
N ALA A 74 2.06 5.14 1.29
CA ALA A 74 0.77 5.43 1.92
C ALA A 74 -0.04 6.47 1.11
N LEU A 75 0.61 7.53 0.61
CA LEU A 75 -0.03 8.51 -0.29
C LEU A 75 -0.61 7.85 -1.55
N LEU A 76 0.16 6.95 -2.19
CA LEU A 76 -0.27 6.21 -3.37
C LEU A 76 -1.52 5.36 -3.08
N TYR A 77 -1.57 4.67 -1.95
CA TYR A 77 -2.74 3.86 -1.60
C TYR A 77 -3.98 4.71 -1.32
N VAL A 78 -3.84 5.86 -0.64
CA VAL A 78 -4.97 6.79 -0.45
C VAL A 78 -5.54 7.24 -1.80
N ASP A 79 -4.67 7.57 -2.77
CA ASP A 79 -5.11 7.93 -4.12
C ASP A 79 -5.84 6.78 -4.84
N ARG A 80 -5.28 5.56 -4.81
CA ARG A 80 -5.92 4.35 -5.36
C ARG A 80 -7.29 4.10 -4.74
N ILE A 81 -7.40 4.21 -3.41
CA ILE A 81 -8.66 4.04 -2.69
C ILE A 81 -9.69 5.07 -3.16
N ASN A 82 -9.31 6.35 -3.24
CA ASN A 82 -10.20 7.39 -3.73
C ASN A 82 -10.72 7.08 -5.14
N GLN A 83 -9.85 6.59 -6.03
CA GLN A 83 -10.24 6.19 -7.38
C GLN A 83 -11.22 5.00 -7.37
N LEU A 84 -10.96 3.96 -6.58
CA LEU A 84 -11.84 2.78 -6.45
C LEU A 84 -13.21 3.14 -5.86
N MET A 85 -13.25 4.06 -4.89
CA MET A 85 -14.51 4.50 -4.29
C MET A 85 -15.36 5.33 -5.27
N VAL A 86 -14.74 6.07 -6.18
CA VAL A 86 -15.44 6.89 -7.19
C VAL A 86 -15.83 6.07 -8.41
N GLN A 87 -14.92 5.24 -8.93
CA GLN A 87 -15.11 4.48 -10.17
C GLN A 87 -15.74 3.11 -9.96
N GLY A 88 -15.78 2.64 -8.70
CA GLY A 88 -16.16 1.28 -8.35
C GLY A 88 -14.99 0.31 -8.47
N VAL A 89 -15.13 -0.83 -7.79
CA VAL A 89 -14.17 -1.91 -7.84
C VAL A 89 -14.41 -2.76 -9.10
N PRO A 90 -13.37 -3.15 -9.85
CA PRO A 90 -13.53 -4.10 -10.95
C PRO A 90 -14.17 -5.42 -10.50
N GLN A 91 -15.03 -6.01 -11.34
CA GLN A 91 -15.78 -7.23 -11.00
C GLN A 91 -14.89 -8.41 -10.56
N ASN A 92 -13.65 -8.49 -11.06
CA ASN A 92 -12.68 -9.54 -10.75
C ASN A 92 -11.52 -9.02 -9.89
N TRP A 93 -11.82 -8.18 -8.90
CA TRP A 93 -10.82 -7.66 -7.99
C TRP A 93 -10.26 -8.76 -7.08
N ASP A 94 -8.95 -8.94 -7.15
CA ASP A 94 -8.18 -9.92 -6.37
C ASP A 94 -7.26 -9.22 -5.33
N GLY A 95 -7.55 -7.96 -5.01
CA GLY A 95 -6.74 -7.17 -4.10
C GLY A 95 -5.52 -6.49 -4.75
N VAL A 96 -5.31 -6.65 -6.06
CA VAL A 96 -4.11 -6.14 -6.75
C VAL A 96 -4.45 -4.98 -7.69
N TRP A 97 -3.82 -3.83 -7.46
CA TRP A 97 -3.90 -2.70 -8.36
C TRP A 97 -3.27 -3.02 -9.71
N ARG A 98 -4.00 -2.82 -10.80
CA ARG A 98 -3.51 -2.99 -12.16
C ARG A 98 -3.49 -1.66 -12.87
N PHE A 99 -2.30 -1.21 -13.28
CA PHE A 99 -2.18 -0.06 -14.16
C PHE A 99 -2.75 -0.41 -15.54
N THR A 100 -3.93 0.10 -15.84
CA THR A 100 -4.52 0.09 -17.18
C THR A 100 -4.11 1.36 -17.92
N GLN A 101 -2.81 1.58 -18.11
CA GLN A 101 -2.37 2.55 -19.11
C GLN A 101 -2.17 1.84 -20.45
N LYS A 102 -2.87 2.35 -21.47
CA LYS A 102 -2.59 2.11 -22.89
C LYS A 102 -1.27 2.74 -23.29
#